data_AF-A0A2S8PKJ3-F1
#
_entry.id   AF-A0A2S8PKJ3-F1
#
_cell.length_a   1.000
_cell.length_b   1.000
_cell.length_c   1.000
_cell.angle_alpha   90.00
_cell.angle_beta   90.00
_cell.angle_gamma   90.00
#
_symmetry.space_group_name_H-M   'P 1'
#
loop_
_entity.id
_entity.type
_entity.pdbx_description
1 polymer ?
#
loop_
_entity_poly.entity_id
_entity_poly.type
_entity_poly.pdbx_seq_one_letter_code
_entity_poly.pdbx_strand_id
1 'polypeptide(L)'
;MVLGGIDGSVSFRSLLEKAFESTKYKLVFHEDMDAWLKSHIVPILAMNAALFAKGGRLQEIARDKDTRTQIIAAIDEGFSVLEALGYTITPSGQAAFFRNHKRTASLALKIYHSVPVARLVDGSFEEIAAFFEAFADWKRKAGVPTPRFDDLEKQFFSSNKAESR
;
A
#
# COMPACT_ATOMS: atom_id res chain seq x y z
N MET A 1 -12.43 -13.62 0.26
CA MET A 1 -10.99 -13.87 0.45
C MET A 1 -10.36 -14.08 -0.90
N VAL A 2 -9.27 -13.38 -1.20
CA VAL A 2 -8.52 -13.53 -2.45
C VAL A 2 -7.40 -14.55 -2.23
N LEU A 3 -7.21 -15.46 -3.17
CA LEU A 3 -6.25 -16.56 -3.14
C LEU A 3 -5.52 -16.64 -4.48
N GLY A 4 -4.32 -17.19 -4.49
CA GLY A 4 -3.50 -17.32 -5.70
C GLY A 4 -2.13 -17.88 -5.36
N GLY A 5 -1.47 -18.49 -6.34
CA GLY A 5 -0.09 -18.95 -6.18
C GLY A 5 0.88 -17.83 -6.53
N ILE A 6 2.04 -17.82 -5.86
CA ILE A 6 3.12 -16.89 -6.20
C ILE A 6 3.69 -17.22 -7.59
N ASP A 7 3.82 -18.51 -7.91
CA ASP A 7 4.42 -19.01 -9.15
C ASP A 7 3.40 -19.68 -10.08
N GLY A 8 2.18 -19.14 -10.15
CA GLY A 8 1.12 -19.60 -11.04
C GLY A 8 -0.10 -20.20 -10.34
N SER A 9 -0.76 -21.15 -10.98
CA SER A 9 -2.09 -21.61 -10.54
C SER A 9 -2.03 -22.46 -9.26
N VAL A 10 -3.07 -22.32 -8.43
CA VAL A 10 -3.21 -23.11 -7.19
C VAL A 10 -3.66 -24.52 -7.53
N SER A 11 -2.72 -25.48 -7.52
CA SER A 11 -2.95 -26.88 -7.91
C SER A 11 -4.00 -27.62 -7.06
N PHE A 12 -4.23 -27.17 -5.83
CA PHE A 12 -5.21 -27.74 -4.88
C PHE A 12 -6.47 -26.87 -4.71
N ARG A 13 -6.83 -26.09 -5.75
CA ARG A 13 -8.00 -25.20 -5.74
C ARG A 13 -9.30 -25.88 -5.30
N SER A 14 -9.63 -27.06 -5.84
CA SER A 14 -10.87 -27.77 -5.50
C SER A 14 -10.93 -28.19 -4.02
N LEU A 15 -9.79 -28.49 -3.40
CA LEU A 15 -9.72 -28.78 -1.97
C LEU A 15 -10.05 -27.53 -1.14
N LEU A 16 -9.53 -26.37 -1.54
CA LEU A 16 -9.85 -25.09 -0.89
C LEU A 16 -11.33 -24.74 -1.06
N GLU A 17 -11.89 -24.88 -2.26
CA GLU A 17 -13.31 -24.62 -2.49
C GLU A 17 -14.19 -25.51 -1.61
N LYS A 18 -13.89 -26.81 -1.52
CA LYS A 18 -14.61 -27.74 -0.63
C LYS A 18 -14.44 -27.39 0.85
N ALA A 19 -13.23 -27.03 1.28
CA ALA A 19 -12.97 -26.66 2.68
C ALA A 19 -13.74 -25.41 3.12
N PHE A 20 -13.97 -24.47 2.20
CA PHE A 20 -14.67 -23.21 2.48
C PHE A 20 -16.15 -23.20 2.11
N GLU A 21 -16.68 -24.26 1.49
CA GLU A 21 -18.06 -24.36 0.97
C GLU A 21 -19.12 -24.05 2.01
N SER A 22 -18.92 -24.51 3.25
CA SER A 22 -19.87 -24.29 4.37
C SER A 22 -19.59 -23.02 5.18
N THR A 23 -18.64 -22.19 4.75
CA THR A 23 -18.29 -20.93 5.43
C THR A 23 -18.96 -19.73 4.76
N LYS A 24 -18.94 -18.56 5.42
CA LYS A 24 -19.38 -17.30 4.80
C LYS A 24 -18.32 -16.66 3.90
N TYR A 25 -17.13 -17.25 3.80
CA TYR A 25 -16.03 -16.68 3.03
C TYR A 25 -16.13 -17.10 1.56
N LYS A 26 -16.44 -16.14 0.69
CA LYS A 26 -16.35 -16.34 -0.76
C LYS A 26 -14.88 -16.35 -1.20
N LEU A 27 -14.44 -17.44 -1.83
CA LEU A 27 -13.10 -17.53 -2.42
C LEU A 27 -13.08 -16.88 -3.81
N VAL A 28 -12.05 -16.08 -4.07
CA VAL A 28 -11.75 -15.49 -5.38
C VAL A 28 -10.30 -15.84 -5.70
N PHE A 29 -10.06 -16.47 -6.84
CA PHE A 29 -8.72 -16.84 -7.27
C PHE A 29 -8.16 -15.80 -8.23
N HIS A 30 -6.96 -15.31 -7.94
CA HIS A 30 -6.21 -14.37 -8.76
C HIS A 30 -5.02 -15.11 -9.39
N GLU A 31 -4.80 -14.92 -10.69
CA GLU A 31 -3.80 -15.67 -11.46
C GLU A 31 -2.38 -15.15 -11.20
N ASP A 32 -2.23 -13.83 -11.09
CA ASP A 32 -0.95 -13.18 -10.78
C ASP A 32 -0.98 -12.62 -9.35
N MET A 33 -0.72 -13.49 -8.37
CA MET A 33 -0.74 -13.09 -6.96
C MET A 33 0.45 -12.18 -6.61
N ASP A 34 1.58 -12.33 -7.30
CA ASP A 34 2.76 -11.52 -7.07
C ASP A 34 2.50 -10.05 -7.43
N ALA A 35 1.95 -9.77 -8.61
CA ALA A 35 1.54 -8.43 -8.99
C ALA A 35 0.43 -7.89 -8.08
N TRP A 36 -0.50 -8.74 -7.64
CA TRP A 36 -1.56 -8.35 -6.70
C TRP A 36 -1.00 -7.89 -5.37
N LEU A 37 -0.12 -8.67 -4.73
CA LEU A 37 0.49 -8.32 -3.45
C LEU A 37 1.34 -7.05 -3.56
N LYS A 38 2.18 -6.95 -4.60
CA LYS A 38 3.01 -5.76 -4.81
C LYS A 38 2.18 -4.49 -5.02
N SER A 39 1.10 -4.58 -5.82
CA SER A 39 0.16 -3.48 -6.02
C SER A 39 -0.48 -3.02 -4.70
N HIS A 40 -0.82 -3.95 -3.80
CA HIS A 40 -1.44 -3.63 -2.52
C HIS A 40 -0.47 -3.02 -1.51
N ILE A 41 0.80 -3.42 -1.52
CA ILE A 41 1.82 -2.90 -0.59
C ILE A 41 2.07 -1.40 -0.81
N VAL A 42 2.04 -0.91 -2.05
CA VAL A 42 2.37 0.49 -2.37
C VAL A 42 1.50 1.51 -1.59
N PRO A 43 0.15 1.43 -1.61
CA PRO A 43 -0.70 2.28 -0.78
C PRO A 43 -0.48 2.10 0.73
N ILE A 44 -0.32 0.86 1.19
CA ILE A 44 -0.10 0.54 2.61
C ILE A 44 1.15 1.24 3.11
N LEU A 45 2.24 1.13 2.35
CA LEU A 45 3.53 1.70 2.68
C LEU A 45 3.47 3.24 2.75
N ALA A 46 2.89 3.89 1.73
CA ALA A 46 2.77 5.35 1.71
C ALA A 46 1.88 5.91 2.84
N MET A 47 0.76 5.24 3.13
CA MET A 47 -0.18 5.68 4.17
C MET A 47 0.39 5.47 5.58
N ASN A 48 0.99 4.32 5.86
CA ASN A 48 1.60 4.05 7.16
C ASN A 48 2.83 4.95 7.39
N ALA A 49 3.67 5.17 6.39
CA ALA A 49 4.82 6.08 6.52
C ALA A 49 4.37 7.50 6.93
N ALA A 50 3.31 8.02 6.31
CA ALA A 50 2.72 9.30 6.69
C ALA A 50 2.13 9.30 8.11
N LEU A 51 1.55 8.17 8.54
CA LEU A 51 1.02 8.01 9.90
C LEU A 51 2.10 8.05 10.97
N PHE A 52 3.19 7.32 10.77
CA PHE A 52 4.36 7.36 11.64
C PHE A 52 5.01 8.75 11.65
N ALA A 53 5.11 9.42 10.50
CA ALA A 53 5.61 10.79 10.41
C ALA A 53 4.76 11.79 11.23
N LYS A 54 3.47 11.51 11.42
CA LYS A 54 2.55 12.28 12.28
C LYS A 54 2.40 11.67 13.68
N GLY A 55 3.27 10.76 14.10
CA GLY A 55 3.24 10.11 15.42
C GLY A 55 1.89 9.45 15.74
N GLY A 56 1.31 8.73 14.77
CA GLY A 56 0.03 8.03 14.93
C GLY A 56 -1.23 8.91 14.92
N ARG A 57 -1.09 10.21 14.62
CA ARG A 57 -2.21 11.16 14.68
C ARG A 57 -2.98 11.24 13.35
N LEU A 58 -3.88 10.28 13.13
CA LEU A 58 -4.75 10.20 11.95
C LEU A 58 -5.46 11.53 11.59
N GLN A 59 -5.97 12.24 12.60
CA GLN A 59 -6.69 13.50 12.39
C GLN A 59 -5.80 14.62 11.82
N GLU A 60 -4.47 14.57 12.04
CA GLU A 60 -3.54 15.50 11.41
C GLU A 60 -3.45 15.21 9.91
N ILE A 61 -3.39 13.95 9.48
CA ILE A 61 -3.44 13.58 8.06
C ILE A 61 -4.77 14.00 7.43
N ALA A 62 -5.89 13.78 8.13
CA ALA A 62 -7.21 14.16 7.64
C ALA A 62 -7.36 15.68 7.40
N ARG A 63 -6.65 16.50 8.15
CA ARG A 63 -6.68 17.98 8.05
C ARG A 63 -5.60 18.53 7.12
N ASP A 64 -4.45 17.87 7.05
CA ASP A 64 -3.29 18.28 6.26
C ASP A 64 -3.41 17.86 4.79
N LYS A 65 -3.78 18.82 3.93
CA LYS A 65 -3.95 18.58 2.49
C LYS A 65 -2.64 18.26 1.79
N ASP A 66 -1.52 18.80 2.27
CA ASP A 66 -0.21 18.60 1.65
C ASP A 66 0.27 17.18 1.92
N THR A 67 0.11 16.69 3.16
CA THR A 67 0.36 15.27 3.49
C THR A 67 -0.49 14.34 2.63
N ARG A 68 -1.80 14.59 2.47
CA ARG A 68 -2.64 13.75 1.59
C ARG A 68 -2.22 13.80 0.13
N THR A 69 -1.76 14.96 -0.35
CA THR A 69 -1.27 15.11 -1.72
C THR A 69 0.05 14.36 -1.91
N GLN A 70 0.94 14.40 -0.91
CA GLN A 70 2.18 13.62 -0.89
C GLN A 70 1.90 12.12 -0.92
N ILE A 71 0.96 11.62 -0.11
CA ILE A 71 0.55 10.20 -0.12
C ILE A 71 0.11 9.79 -1.53
N ILE A 72 -0.78 10.56 -2.17
CA ILE A 72 -1.28 10.24 -3.52
C ILE A 72 -0.15 10.23 -4.54
N ALA A 73 0.76 11.20 -4.48
CA ALA A 73 1.89 11.27 -5.39
C ALA A 73 2.89 10.12 -5.17
N ALA A 74 3.16 9.74 -3.92
CA ALA A 74 3.99 8.59 -3.60
C ALA A 74 3.36 7.28 -4.08
N ILE A 75 2.04 7.10 -3.93
CA ILE A 75 1.34 5.92 -4.47
C ILE A 75 1.51 5.82 -5.99
N ASP A 76 1.36 6.94 -6.70
CA ASP A 76 1.55 7.00 -8.15
C ASP A 76 2.99 6.64 -8.55
N GLU A 77 3.98 7.22 -7.88
CA GLU A 77 5.41 6.90 -8.06
C GLU A 77 5.69 5.41 -7.81
N GLY A 78 5.12 4.83 -6.74
CA GLY A 78 5.27 3.41 -6.42
C GLY A 78 4.64 2.49 -7.47
N PHE A 79 3.49 2.87 -8.03
CA PHE A 79 2.92 2.16 -9.18
C PHE A 79 3.81 2.26 -10.41
N SER A 80 4.41 3.43 -10.68
CA SER A 80 5.36 3.57 -11.80
C SER A 80 6.62 2.71 -11.63
N VAL A 81 7.11 2.51 -10.40
CA VAL A 81 8.21 1.55 -10.11
C VAL A 81 7.80 0.14 -10.51
N LEU A 82 6.62 -0.31 -10.09
CA LEU A 82 6.13 -1.66 -10.39
C LEU A 82 5.91 -1.87 -11.89
N GLU A 83 5.34 -0.88 -12.59
CA GLU A 83 5.14 -0.92 -14.04
C GLU A 83 6.47 -1.00 -14.80
N ALA A 84 7.48 -0.24 -14.36
CA ALA A 84 8.82 -0.30 -14.95
C ALA A 84 9.51 -1.66 -14.76
N LEU A 85 9.12 -2.43 -13.74
CA LEU A 85 9.56 -3.81 -13.53
C LEU A 85 8.72 -4.84 -14.30
N GLY A 86 7.71 -4.40 -15.06
CA GLY A 86 6.84 -5.26 -15.87
C GLY A 86 5.60 -5.78 -15.14
N TYR A 87 5.32 -5.32 -13.91
CA TYR A 87 4.11 -5.71 -13.19
C TYR A 87 2.88 -4.96 -13.70
N THR A 88 1.76 -5.68 -13.81
CA THR A 88 0.45 -5.05 -14.06
C THR A 88 -0.17 -4.63 -12.74
N ILE A 89 -0.48 -3.34 -12.57
CA ILE A 89 -1.12 -2.86 -11.34
C ILE A 89 -2.55 -3.41 -11.25
N THR A 90 -2.83 -4.15 -10.19
CA THR A 90 -4.13 -4.78 -9.97
C THR A 90 -4.67 -4.52 -8.55
N PRO A 91 -5.94 -4.09 -8.42
CA PRO A 91 -6.90 -3.85 -9.51
C PRO A 91 -6.58 -2.54 -10.26
N SER A 92 -6.72 -2.54 -11.59
CA SER A 92 -6.44 -1.38 -12.45
C SER A 92 -7.25 -0.13 -12.08
N GLY A 93 -8.46 -0.32 -11.54
CA GLY A 93 -9.29 0.76 -11.01
C GLY A 93 -8.65 1.52 -9.84
N GLN A 94 -7.81 0.87 -9.03
CA GLN A 94 -7.08 1.53 -7.94
C GLN A 94 -6.01 2.47 -8.49
N ALA A 95 -5.22 2.02 -9.47
CA ALA A 95 -4.24 2.86 -10.15
C ALA A 95 -4.90 4.09 -10.80
N ALA A 96 -6.00 3.87 -11.55
CA ALA A 96 -6.76 4.93 -12.19
C ALA A 96 -7.36 5.92 -11.17
N PHE A 97 -7.77 5.45 -9.99
CA PHE A 97 -8.29 6.30 -8.93
C PHE A 97 -7.22 7.28 -8.41
N PHE A 98 -6.03 6.79 -8.05
CA PHE A 98 -4.96 7.63 -7.53
C PHE A 98 -4.33 8.55 -8.60
N ARG A 99 -4.26 8.10 -9.86
CA ARG A 99 -3.70 8.88 -10.98
C ARG A 99 -4.62 9.97 -11.49
N ASN A 100 -5.86 9.59 -11.81
CA ASN A 100 -6.75 10.43 -12.59
C ASN A 100 -7.73 11.21 -11.71
N HIS A 101 -7.97 10.77 -10.48
CA HIS A 101 -8.99 11.35 -9.59
C HIS A 101 -8.38 11.94 -8.31
N LYS A 102 -7.25 12.64 -8.42
CA LYS A 102 -6.47 13.16 -7.26
C LYS A 102 -7.30 13.94 -6.24
N ARG A 103 -8.28 14.75 -6.68
CA ARG A 103 -9.18 15.47 -5.76
C ARG A 103 -10.09 14.52 -4.99
N THR A 104 -10.68 13.55 -5.66
CA THR A 104 -11.52 12.52 -5.06
C THR A 104 -10.70 11.62 -4.13
N ALA A 105 -9.49 11.21 -4.55
CA ALA A 105 -8.56 10.46 -3.72
C ALA A 105 -8.18 11.24 -2.45
N SER A 106 -7.92 12.55 -2.55
CA SER A 106 -7.62 13.39 -1.39
C SER A 106 -8.81 13.50 -0.43
N LEU A 107 -10.03 13.57 -0.95
CA LEU A 107 -11.25 13.56 -0.13
C LEU A 107 -11.48 12.21 0.52
N ALA A 108 -11.29 11.11 -0.20
CA ALA A 108 -11.40 9.75 0.33
C ALA A 108 -10.38 9.51 1.45
N LEU A 109 -9.12 9.91 1.26
CA LEU A 109 -8.10 9.86 2.31
C LEU A 109 -8.47 10.73 3.51
N LYS A 110 -9.07 11.91 3.30
CA LYS A 110 -9.57 12.74 4.41
C LYS A 110 -10.62 11.98 5.21
N ILE A 111 -11.63 11.40 4.56
CA ILE A 111 -12.70 10.65 5.22
C ILE A 111 -12.13 9.44 5.96
N TYR A 112 -11.29 8.64 5.30
CA TYR A 112 -10.63 7.47 5.88
C TYR A 112 -9.85 7.80 7.16
N HIS A 113 -9.01 8.84 7.13
CA HIS A 113 -8.24 9.24 8.33
C HIS A 113 -9.07 10.01 9.36
N SER A 114 -10.32 10.36 9.06
CA SER A 114 -11.23 11.00 10.02
C SER A 114 -11.96 9.98 10.90
N VAL A 115 -11.98 8.70 10.51
CA VAL A 115 -12.72 7.64 11.22
C VAL A 115 -11.78 6.73 12.04
N PRO A 116 -12.17 6.27 13.25
CA PRO A 116 -11.32 5.44 14.11
C PRO A 116 -10.93 4.08 13.51
N VAL A 117 -11.71 3.56 12.57
CA VAL A 117 -11.48 2.24 11.94
C VAL A 117 -10.13 2.17 11.22
N ALA A 118 -9.57 3.31 10.79
CA ALA A 118 -8.25 3.36 10.18
C ALA A 118 -7.14 2.82 11.09
N ARG A 119 -7.32 2.83 12.43
CA ARG A 119 -6.34 2.25 13.37
C ARG A 119 -6.29 0.72 13.38
N LEU A 120 -7.30 0.05 12.80
CA LEU A 120 -7.35 -1.41 12.79
C LEU A 120 -6.50 -2.04 11.69
N VAL A 121 -5.85 -1.21 10.87
CA VAL A 121 -5.10 -1.60 9.67
C VAL A 121 -3.71 -0.95 9.64
N ASP A 122 -3.26 -0.44 10.79
CA ASP A 122 -1.91 0.09 10.98
C ASP A 122 -0.90 -1.06 11.06
N GLY A 123 0.24 -0.93 10.39
CA GLY A 123 1.37 -1.86 10.50
C GLY A 123 2.32 -1.47 11.63
N SER A 124 3.09 -2.43 12.14
CA SER A 124 4.17 -2.15 13.10
C SER A 124 5.31 -1.38 12.41
N PHE A 125 6.14 -0.69 13.20
CA PHE A 125 7.30 0.02 12.63
C PHE A 125 8.22 -0.94 11.86
N GLU A 126 8.48 -2.13 12.43
CA GLU A 126 9.32 -3.16 11.84
C GLU A 126 8.74 -3.70 10.53
N GLU A 127 7.42 -3.91 10.46
CA GLU A 127 6.75 -4.34 9.24
C GLU A 127 6.88 -3.30 8.12
N ILE A 128 6.67 -2.03 8.44
CA ILE A 128 6.78 -0.93 7.47
C ILE A 128 8.24 -0.73 7.04
N ALA A 129 9.21 -0.87 7.96
CA ALA A 129 10.63 -0.84 7.63
C ALA A 129 11.03 -1.98 6.68
N ALA A 130 10.56 -3.21 6.93
CA ALA A 130 10.81 -4.35 6.04
C ALA A 130 10.19 -4.13 4.64
N PHE A 131 9.01 -3.50 4.56
CA PHE A 131 8.45 -3.11 3.26
C PHE A 131 9.28 -2.03 2.56
N PHE A 132 9.85 -1.07 3.28
CA PHE A 132 10.78 -0.09 2.69
C PHE A 132 12.04 -0.76 2.15
N GLU A 133 12.61 -1.75 2.86
CA GLU A 133 13.77 -2.51 2.37
C GLU A 133 13.44 -3.25 1.06
N ALA A 134 12.31 -3.97 1.02
CA ALA A 134 11.85 -4.65 -0.19
C ALA A 134 11.58 -3.66 -1.34
N PHE A 135 10.98 -2.51 -1.04
CA PHE A 135 10.68 -1.47 -2.02
C PHE A 135 11.96 -0.80 -2.54
N ALA A 136 13.00 -0.63 -1.71
CA ALA A 136 14.29 -0.08 -2.12
C ALA A 136 14.97 -0.95 -3.18
N ASP A 137 14.85 -2.27 -3.07
CA ASP A 137 15.30 -3.21 -4.09
C ASP A 137 14.55 -3.04 -5.42
N TRP A 138 13.23 -2.80 -5.36
CA TRP A 138 12.42 -2.54 -6.55
C TRP A 138 12.78 -1.20 -7.20
N LYS A 139 12.91 -0.13 -6.41
CA LYS A 139 13.37 1.19 -6.88
C LYS A 139 14.71 1.08 -7.63
N ARG A 140 15.69 0.39 -7.03
CA ARG A 140 17.03 0.22 -7.61
C ARG A 140 16.99 -0.51 -8.95
N LYS A 141 16.15 -1.54 -9.08
CA LYS A 141 15.98 -2.30 -10.33
C LYS A 141 15.20 -1.52 -11.39
N ALA A 142 14.20 -0.74 -10.98
CA ALA A 142 13.33 0.00 -11.90
C ALA A 142 14.01 1.24 -12.50
N GLY A 143 14.90 1.90 -11.74
CA GLY A 143 15.56 3.13 -12.17
C GLY A 143 14.63 4.34 -12.32
N VAL A 144 13.43 4.28 -11.75
CA VAL A 144 12.43 5.36 -11.79
C VAL A 144 12.61 6.28 -10.57
N PRO A 145 12.64 7.62 -10.74
CA PRO A 145 12.66 8.55 -9.62
C PRO A 145 11.39 8.49 -8.78
N THR A 146 11.54 8.45 -7.45
CA THR A 146 10.41 8.43 -6.49
C THR A 146 10.55 9.50 -5.40
N PRO A 147 10.70 10.79 -5.73
CA PRO A 147 11.04 11.82 -4.76
C PRO A 147 10.00 11.98 -3.64
N ARG A 148 8.70 11.84 -3.93
CA ARG A 148 7.65 11.96 -2.90
C ARG A 148 7.66 10.76 -1.96
N PHE A 149 7.94 9.58 -2.51
CA PHE A 149 8.12 8.36 -1.74
C PHE A 149 9.37 8.44 -0.85
N ASP A 150 10.49 8.91 -1.41
CA ASP A 150 11.75 9.07 -0.70
C ASP A 150 11.63 10.05 0.47
N ASP A 151 10.83 11.11 0.30
CA ASP A 151 10.53 12.04 1.39
C ASP A 151 9.70 11.38 2.49
N LEU A 152 8.71 10.54 2.16
CA LEU A 152 7.93 9.78 3.15
C LEU A 152 8.82 8.77 3.89
N GLU A 153 9.71 8.07 3.19
CA GLU A 153 10.66 7.14 3.75
C GLU A 153 11.56 7.83 4.80
N LYS A 154 12.13 8.98 4.46
CA LYS A 154 12.94 9.78 5.39
C LYS A 154 12.16 10.22 6.62
N GLN A 155 10.92 10.68 6.44
CA GLN A 155 10.06 11.10 7.54
C GLN A 155 9.73 9.93 8.48
N PHE A 156 9.42 8.77 7.91
CA PHE A 156 9.17 7.53 8.64
C PHE A 156 10.38 7.10 9.49
N PHE A 157 11.57 6.99 8.91
CA PHE A 157 12.76 6.60 9.70
C PHE A 157 13.19 7.65 10.73
N SER A 158 12.79 8.91 10.52
CA SER A 158 13.05 9.99 11.50
C SER A 158 12.10 9.93 12.70
N SER A 159 10.88 9.39 12.56
CA SER A 159 9.93 9.32 13.68
C SER A 159 10.38 8.35 14.77
N ASN A 160 11.00 7.21 14.42
CA ASN A 160 11.51 6.23 15.38
C ASN A 160 12.62 6.80 16.28
N LYS A 161 13.47 7.68 15.73
CA LYS A 161 14.54 8.35 16.51
C LYS A 161 14.00 9.38 17.51
N ALA A 162 12.79 9.88 17.29
CA ALA A 162 12.12 10.84 18.17
C ALA A 162 11.40 10.15 19.34
N GLU A 163 10.95 8.90 19.16
CA GLU A 163 10.31 8.11 20.22
C GLU A 163 11.32 7.43 21.17
N SER A 164 12.58 7.25 20.73
CA SER A 164 13.67 6.69 21.55
C SER A 164 14.40 7.71 22.45
N ARG A 165 13.86 8.92 22.61
CA ARG A 165 14.43 10.02 23.43
C ARG A 165 13.46 10.42 24.52
#